data_AF-A0AAV2NR65-F1
#
_entry.id   AF-A0AAV2NR65-F1
#
_cell.length_a   1.000
_cell.length_b   1.000
_cell.length_c   1.000
_cell.angle_alpha   90.00
_cell.angle_beta   90.00
_cell.angle_gamma   90.00
#
_symmetry.space_group_name_H-M   'P 1'
#
loop_
_entity.id
_entity.type
_entity.pdbx_description
1 polymer ?
#
loop_
_entity_poly.entity_id
_entity_poly.type
_entity_poly.pdbx_seq_one_letter_code
_entity_poly.pdbx_strand_id
1 'polypeptide(L)'
;MMESPGPSSAVNICELCDKRTRLYTCPRCGIGYCGTECYKSDSHTDCSESFYRQCVEDELKSQENDPAVRQKMIEILKRVHEADIEDDILKEDFDESSIDDENCPLDSDDEQELLDLESRLQNVNFEDPNELWSALSDAEKQEFEALLKNGEAEKLLPKWIPWWTHRVERKLIQPIEEDTMDDYNDLKYPILIDVPLFNELQKASPCVYFNVTNVIYAYAYIALYYIGDYLNCAEDAANVFLIICANIRNNEVFKDVDSAIESVIGNVKSVDWLPQNEECLAALREAGASILQGPGAEMKTLYISSALSELHRLLTTAKKEISMHKSAKSNQEFTKRFPHRRDSDINLSRKSIILYLKKLEYYLSWVKNYGTELV
;
A
#
# COMPACT_ATOMS: atom_id res chain seq x y z
N MET A 1 -34.74 -11.21 40.05
CA MET A 1 -36.10 -10.96 40.57
C MET A 1 -36.12 -9.57 41.16
N MET A 2 -37.03 -8.71 40.68
CA MET A 2 -37.48 -7.38 41.15
C MET A 2 -37.99 -6.67 39.88
N GLU A 3 -39.15 -7.09 39.39
CA GLU A 3 -40.46 -6.46 39.64
C GLU A 3 -40.57 -5.05 39.07
N SER A 4 -41.34 -4.98 37.99
CA SER A 4 -41.84 -3.77 37.33
C SER A 4 -42.74 -2.95 38.27
N PRO A 5 -42.89 -1.67 37.96
CA PRO A 5 -44.21 -1.05 38.04
C PRO A 5 -44.57 -0.36 36.71
N GLY A 6 -45.60 -0.88 36.05
CA GLY A 6 -46.58 -0.04 35.34
C GLY A 6 -47.75 0.28 36.30
N PRO A 7 -48.75 1.11 35.94
CA PRO A 7 -49.10 1.52 34.57
C PRO A 7 -49.43 3.02 34.40
N SER A 8 -49.27 3.55 33.19
CA SER A 8 -50.11 4.61 32.65
C SER A 8 -50.18 4.45 31.15
N SER A 9 -51.40 4.26 30.64
CA SER A 9 -51.75 4.03 29.25
C SER A 9 -51.49 5.29 28.41
N ALA A 10 -50.22 5.60 28.17
CA ALA A 10 -49.79 6.44 27.06
C ALA A 10 -49.59 5.53 25.85
N VAL A 11 -50.21 5.91 24.75
CA VAL A 11 -50.28 5.18 23.49
C VAL A 11 -48.86 4.78 23.05
N ASN A 12 -48.53 3.48 23.08
CA ASN A 12 -47.21 2.92 22.70
C ASN A 12 -47.01 2.94 21.18
N ILE A 13 -47.28 4.06 20.50
CA ILE A 13 -47.16 4.21 19.06
C ILE A 13 -45.89 5.00 18.75
N CYS A 14 -45.26 4.69 17.62
CA CYS A 14 -44.11 5.39 17.09
C CYS A 14 -44.46 6.85 16.79
N GLU A 15 -43.82 7.77 17.50
CA GLU A 15 -44.03 9.23 17.41
C GLU A 15 -43.53 9.84 16.09
N LEU A 16 -42.92 9.02 15.22
CA LEU A 16 -42.44 9.43 13.89
C LEU A 16 -43.33 8.93 12.73
N CYS A 17 -44.20 7.93 12.97
CA CYS A 17 -45.01 7.39 11.88
C CYS A 17 -46.46 7.06 12.26
N ASP A 18 -46.82 7.13 13.53
CA ASP A 18 -48.15 6.88 14.10
C ASP A 18 -48.81 5.54 13.73
N LYS A 19 -48.05 4.60 13.12
CA LYS A 19 -48.57 3.36 12.51
C LYS A 19 -48.19 2.09 13.25
N ARG A 20 -47.00 2.07 13.85
CA ARG A 20 -46.40 0.89 14.49
C ARG A 20 -46.11 1.19 15.95
N THR A 21 -46.01 0.15 16.78
CA THR A 21 -45.67 0.35 18.19
C THR A 21 -44.23 0.87 18.34
N ARG A 22 -44.00 1.75 19.32
CA ARG A 22 -42.66 2.22 19.68
C ARG A 22 -41.83 1.03 20.17
N LEU A 23 -40.66 0.80 19.57
CA LEU A 23 -39.73 -0.27 19.96
C LEU A 23 -38.43 0.29 20.56
N TYR A 24 -38.04 1.50 20.14
CA TYR A 24 -36.77 2.12 20.51
C TYR A 24 -36.99 3.59 20.87
N THR A 25 -36.03 4.16 21.60
CA THR A 25 -36.04 5.56 22.03
C THR A 25 -34.72 6.20 21.66
N CYS A 26 -34.76 7.35 20.99
CA CYS A 26 -33.54 8.08 20.67
C CYS A 26 -32.91 8.67 21.95
N PRO A 27 -31.63 8.38 22.26
CA PRO A 27 -30.99 8.87 23.48
C PRO A 27 -30.70 10.38 23.46
N ARG A 28 -30.74 11.02 22.28
CA ARG A 28 -30.49 12.47 22.14
C ARG A 28 -31.73 13.32 22.33
N CYS A 29 -32.86 12.93 21.73
CA CYS A 29 -34.08 13.72 21.76
C CYS A 29 -35.24 13.05 22.54
N GLY A 30 -35.08 11.81 22.99
CA GLY A 30 -36.09 11.08 23.77
C GLY A 30 -37.27 10.54 22.95
N ILE A 31 -37.31 10.77 21.64
CA ILE A 31 -38.42 10.38 20.76
C ILE A 31 -38.49 8.87 20.57
N GLY A 32 -39.72 8.35 20.58
CA GLY A 32 -40.02 6.95 20.37
C GLY A 32 -40.22 6.54 18.93
N TYR A 33 -39.46 5.54 18.45
CA TYR A 33 -39.55 5.06 17.07
C TYR A 33 -39.67 3.53 16.97
N CYS A 34 -40.22 3.04 15.86
CA CYS A 34 -40.44 1.60 15.64
C CYS A 34 -39.29 0.88 14.94
N GLY A 35 -38.39 1.59 14.24
CA GLY A 35 -37.28 0.97 13.52
C GLY A 35 -36.41 1.96 12.74
N THR A 36 -35.40 1.45 12.05
CA THR A 36 -34.39 2.25 11.33
C THR A 36 -34.99 3.16 10.26
N GLU A 37 -36.09 2.77 9.62
CA GLU A 37 -36.81 3.61 8.65
C GLU A 37 -37.37 4.88 9.29
N CYS A 38 -37.92 4.79 10.50
CA CYS A 38 -38.41 5.95 11.23
C CYS A 38 -37.25 6.77 11.80
N TYR A 39 -36.18 6.11 12.26
CA TYR A 39 -34.97 6.80 12.73
C TYR A 39 -34.32 7.67 11.63
N LYS A 40 -34.40 7.23 10.37
CA LYS A 40 -33.88 7.93 9.17
C LYS A 40 -34.93 8.81 8.46
N SER A 41 -36.11 8.99 9.05
CA SER A 41 -37.18 9.80 8.43
C SER A 41 -36.87 11.29 8.53
N ASP A 42 -37.49 12.10 7.65
CA ASP A 42 -37.32 13.55 7.63
C ASP A 42 -37.67 14.23 8.98
N SER A 43 -38.54 13.59 9.77
CA SER A 43 -38.91 14.06 11.11
C SER A 43 -37.84 13.82 12.18
N HIS A 44 -36.81 13.03 11.90
CA HIS A 44 -35.70 12.71 12.81
C HIS A 44 -34.32 12.87 12.13
N THR A 45 -34.21 13.78 11.17
CA THR A 45 -32.97 14.02 10.40
C THR A 45 -31.85 14.59 11.28
N ASP A 46 -32.11 15.59 12.13
CA ASP A 46 -31.06 16.26 12.90
C ASP A 46 -30.30 15.30 13.84
N CYS A 47 -31.02 14.39 14.50
CA CYS A 47 -30.42 13.40 15.42
C CYS A 47 -29.79 12.22 14.68
N SER A 48 -30.32 11.84 13.52
CA SER A 48 -29.75 10.75 12.73
C SER A 48 -28.50 11.20 11.97
N GLU A 49 -28.52 12.37 11.33
CA GLU A 49 -27.38 12.94 10.62
C GLU A 49 -26.23 13.27 11.58
N SER A 50 -26.51 13.86 12.75
CA SER A 50 -25.47 14.11 13.76
C SER A 50 -24.88 12.82 14.34
N PHE A 51 -25.61 11.70 14.34
CA PHE A 51 -25.05 10.39 14.67
C PHE A 51 -24.16 9.86 13.57
N TYR A 52 -24.62 9.86 12.32
CA TYR A 52 -23.81 9.40 11.21
C TYR A 52 -22.55 10.25 11.03
N ARG A 53 -22.66 11.58 11.21
CA ARG A 53 -21.52 12.50 11.18
C ARG A 53 -20.51 12.15 12.26
N GLN A 54 -20.95 11.97 13.51
CA GLN A 54 -20.05 11.57 14.60
C GLN A 54 -19.38 10.22 14.32
N CYS A 55 -20.12 9.22 13.85
CA CYS A 55 -19.54 7.92 13.51
C CYS A 55 -18.51 8.00 12.37
N VAL A 56 -18.75 8.85 11.37
CA VAL A 56 -17.80 9.07 10.26
C VAL A 56 -16.57 9.84 10.73
N GLU A 57 -16.75 10.86 11.57
CA GLU A 57 -15.64 11.62 12.17
C GLU A 57 -14.78 10.75 13.09
N ASP A 58 -15.39 9.85 13.86
CA ASP A 58 -14.69 8.93 14.75
C ASP A 58 -13.93 7.85 13.96
N GLU A 59 -14.51 7.32 12.87
CA GLU A 59 -13.84 6.37 11.97
C GLU A 59 -12.64 7.03 11.23
N LEU A 60 -12.82 8.26 10.73
CA LEU A 60 -11.73 9.01 10.08
C LEU A 60 -10.57 9.27 11.04
N LYS A 61 -10.86 9.69 12.29
CA LYS A 61 -9.84 9.84 13.33
C LYS A 61 -9.14 8.52 13.68
N SER A 62 -9.86 7.39 13.61
CA SER A 62 -9.25 6.09 13.88
C SER A 62 -8.30 5.63 12.76
N GLN A 63 -8.56 6.03 11.52
CA GLN A 63 -7.68 5.76 10.37
C GLN A 63 -6.43 6.65 10.36
N GLU A 64 -6.54 7.92 10.75
CA GLU A 64 -5.38 8.83 10.90
C GLU A 64 -4.43 8.42 12.04
N ASN A 65 -4.89 7.59 12.98
CA ASN A 65 -4.14 7.13 14.15
C ASN A 65 -3.81 5.64 14.09
N ASP A 66 -3.59 5.04 12.92
CA ASP A 66 -3.22 3.61 12.85
C ASP A 66 -1.94 3.38 13.69
N PRO A 67 -2.05 2.71 14.85
CA PRO A 67 -0.92 2.54 15.75
C PRO A 67 0.16 1.66 15.11
N ALA A 68 -0.17 0.84 14.11
CA ALA A 68 0.79 -0.01 13.43
C ALA A 68 1.76 0.79 12.54
N VAL A 69 1.27 1.83 11.85
CA VAL A 69 2.11 2.71 11.01
C VAL A 69 2.99 3.57 11.91
N ARG A 70 2.40 4.18 12.95
CA ARG A 70 3.13 4.98 13.95
C ARG A 70 4.19 4.15 14.67
N GLN A 71 3.87 2.92 15.08
CA GLN A 71 4.82 2.04 15.78
C GLN A 71 5.99 1.65 14.88
N LYS A 72 5.74 1.35 13.60
CA LYS A 72 6.82 1.05 12.63
C LYS A 72 7.74 2.26 12.43
N MET A 73 7.18 3.47 12.36
CA MET A 73 7.98 4.67 12.17
C MET A 73 8.79 5.04 13.41
N ILE A 74 8.20 4.91 14.61
CA ILE A 74 8.92 5.06 15.89
C ILE A 74 10.02 4.01 16.02
N GLU A 75 9.78 2.77 15.57
CA GLU A 75 10.79 1.71 15.58
C GLU A 75 11.96 2.05 14.63
N ILE A 76 11.69 2.65 13.46
CA ILE A 76 12.72 3.12 12.54
C ILE A 76 13.52 4.28 13.17
N LEU A 77 12.86 5.26 13.79
CA LEU A 77 13.51 6.40 14.45
C LEU A 77 14.38 5.96 15.65
N LYS A 78 13.91 4.98 16.43
CA LYS A 78 14.70 4.41 17.55
C LYS A 78 15.97 3.72 17.09
N ARG A 79 15.92 2.97 15.97
CA ARG A 79 17.11 2.32 15.41
C ARG A 79 18.18 3.33 14.94
N VAL A 80 17.77 4.51 14.47
CA VAL A 80 18.70 5.58 14.09
C VAL A 80 19.42 6.10 15.33
N HIS A 81 18.65 6.44 16.37
CA HIS A 81 19.22 6.98 17.60
C HIS A 81 20.11 5.98 18.36
N GLU A 82 19.76 4.69 18.35
CA GLU A 82 20.60 3.63 18.93
C GLU A 82 21.92 3.43 18.15
N ALA A 83 21.92 3.63 16.84
CA ALA A 83 23.14 3.55 16.02
C ALA A 83 24.09 4.72 16.25
N ASP A 84 23.55 5.94 16.48
CA ASP A 84 24.35 7.13 16.81
C ASP A 84 25.01 7.03 18.19
N ILE A 85 24.34 6.38 19.15
CA ILE A 85 24.87 6.17 20.51
C ILE A 85 25.99 5.10 20.51
N GLU A 86 25.89 4.05 19.68
CA GLU A 86 26.95 3.03 19.59
C GLU A 86 28.26 3.55 18.95
N ASP A 87 28.18 4.54 18.05
CA ASP A 87 29.36 5.12 17.38
C ASP A 87 30.09 6.19 18.22
N ASP A 88 29.42 6.81 19.20
CA ASP A 88 30.04 7.77 20.14
C ASP A 88 30.70 7.09 21.35
N ILE A 89 30.21 5.93 21.80
CA ILE A 89 30.79 5.20 22.95
C ILE A 89 32.13 4.50 22.59
N LEU A 90 32.45 4.35 21.30
CA LEU A 90 33.70 3.72 20.85
C LEU A 90 34.89 4.69 20.68
N LYS A 91 34.74 5.99 20.97
CA LYS A 91 35.80 7.01 20.79
C LYS A 91 36.38 7.62 22.06
N GLU A 92 35.84 7.32 23.24
CA GLU A 92 36.39 7.79 24.51
C GLU A 92 37.20 6.69 25.22
N ASP A 93 38.46 6.50 24.83
CA ASP A 93 39.48 5.94 25.72
C ASP A 93 40.91 6.29 25.23
N PHE A 94 41.66 7.00 26.09
CA PHE A 94 43.07 7.48 26.02
C PHE A 94 43.33 8.77 25.18
N ASP A 95 43.86 9.88 25.71
CA ASP A 95 45.10 10.00 26.49
C ASP A 95 45.17 11.30 27.34
N GLU A 96 45.83 11.21 28.48
CA GLU A 96 46.02 12.25 29.50
C GLU A 96 47.29 13.07 29.21
N SER A 97 47.16 14.34 28.78
CA SER A 97 48.19 15.35 29.07
C SER A 97 47.70 16.79 28.90
N SER A 98 47.72 17.50 30.02
CA SER A 98 47.75 18.96 30.27
C SER A 98 48.22 19.89 29.13
N ILE A 99 47.50 21.01 28.94
CA ILE A 99 48.01 22.39 28.86
C ILE A 99 46.86 23.37 29.20
N ASP A 100 47.20 24.30 30.10
CA ASP A 100 46.47 25.47 30.57
C ASP A 100 46.48 26.57 29.48
N ASP A 101 45.32 27.00 28.99
CA ASP A 101 45.17 28.27 28.26
C ASP A 101 43.74 28.82 28.42
N GLU A 102 43.57 29.68 29.43
CA GLU A 102 42.43 30.58 29.52
C GLU A 102 42.48 31.61 28.38
N ASN A 103 41.72 31.36 27.31
CA ASN A 103 40.96 32.35 26.52
C ASN A 103 40.45 31.70 25.21
N CYS A 104 39.41 30.88 25.30
CA CYS A 104 38.52 30.67 24.16
C CYS A 104 37.28 31.54 24.36
N PRO A 105 36.98 32.49 23.45
CA PRO A 105 35.77 33.28 23.53
C PRO A 105 34.60 32.31 23.38
N LEU A 106 33.74 32.31 24.40
CA LEU A 106 32.46 31.61 24.47
C LEU A 106 31.79 31.66 23.09
N ASP A 107 31.74 30.51 22.42
CA ASP A 107 30.91 30.36 21.24
C ASP A 107 29.46 30.50 21.70
N SER A 108 28.71 31.20 20.88
CA SER A 108 27.33 31.58 21.15
C SER A 108 26.44 30.35 21.04
N ASP A 109 26.39 29.51 22.08
CA ASP A 109 25.34 28.51 22.31
C ASP A 109 24.03 29.24 22.62
N ASP A 110 23.49 29.92 21.61
CA ASP A 110 22.05 30.06 21.47
C ASP A 110 21.52 28.75 20.84
N GLU A 111 21.80 27.61 21.48
CA GLU A 111 20.97 26.42 21.32
C GLU A 111 19.62 26.77 21.94
N GLN A 112 18.76 27.37 21.13
CA GLN A 112 17.34 27.43 21.41
C GLN A 112 16.95 25.98 21.73
N GLU A 113 16.64 25.69 23.00
CA GLU A 113 16.28 24.37 23.52
C GLU A 113 15.09 23.83 22.69
N LEU A 114 15.40 23.21 21.55
CA LEU A 114 14.41 22.69 20.62
C LEU A 114 13.77 21.54 21.37
N LEU A 115 12.44 21.57 21.48
CA LEU A 115 11.67 20.47 22.04
C LEU A 115 12.14 19.16 21.40
N ASP A 116 12.25 18.11 22.21
CA ASP A 116 12.60 16.77 21.78
C ASP A 116 11.82 16.37 20.50
N LEU A 117 12.48 15.67 19.58
CA LEU A 117 11.94 15.30 18.27
C LEU A 117 10.59 14.57 18.42
N GLU A 118 10.46 13.71 19.44
CA GLU A 118 9.22 13.01 19.76
C GLU A 118 8.06 13.97 20.08
N SER A 119 8.35 15.08 20.76
CA SER A 119 7.36 16.12 21.08
C SER A 119 6.95 16.92 19.84
N ARG A 120 7.89 17.17 18.92
CA ARG A 120 7.63 17.88 17.65
C ARG A 120 6.80 17.03 16.67
N LEU A 121 7.00 15.72 16.67
CA LEU A 121 6.29 14.78 15.80
C LEU A 121 4.92 14.32 16.35
N GLN A 122 4.57 14.68 17.58
CA GLN A 122 3.38 14.15 18.26
C GLN A 122 2.05 14.50 17.56
N ASN A 123 1.97 15.65 16.90
CA ASN A 123 0.77 16.17 16.22
C ASN A 123 0.99 16.41 14.72
N VAL A 124 2.04 15.81 14.13
CA VAL A 124 2.34 15.95 12.71
C VAL A 124 1.64 14.83 11.95
N ASN A 125 0.98 15.20 10.84
CA ASN A 125 0.48 14.21 9.92
C ASN A 125 1.62 13.51 9.18
N PHE A 126 1.86 12.23 9.50
CA PHE A 126 2.90 11.43 8.84
C PHE A 126 2.59 11.13 7.35
N GLU A 127 1.33 11.30 6.93
CA GLU A 127 0.91 11.13 5.54
C GLU A 127 1.12 12.40 4.68
N ASP A 128 1.49 13.55 5.28
CA ASP A 128 1.92 14.74 4.53
C ASP A 128 3.44 14.95 4.64
N PRO A 129 4.21 14.61 3.58
CA PRO A 129 5.65 14.79 3.56
C PRO A 129 6.10 16.23 3.80
N ASN A 130 5.28 17.23 3.44
CA ASN A 130 5.65 18.63 3.64
C ASN A 130 5.44 19.07 5.09
N GLU A 131 4.44 18.53 5.77
CA GLU A 131 4.21 18.78 7.19
C GLU A 131 5.33 18.14 8.00
N LEU A 132 5.70 16.90 7.68
CA LEU A 132 6.84 16.21 8.27
C LEU A 132 8.15 16.96 8.02
N TRP A 133 8.41 17.39 6.79
CA TRP A 133 9.60 18.16 6.46
C TRP A 133 9.65 19.50 7.18
N SER A 134 8.51 20.16 7.39
CA SER A 134 8.43 21.43 8.13
C SER A 134 8.65 21.25 9.63
N ALA A 135 8.34 20.06 10.16
CA ALA A 135 8.54 19.73 11.56
C ALA A 135 10.01 19.46 11.92
N LEU A 136 10.86 19.12 10.93
CA LEU A 136 12.29 18.82 11.07
C LEU A 136 13.18 20.09 11.14
N SER A 137 14.28 20.00 11.87
CA SER A 137 15.30 21.05 12.02
C SER A 137 16.22 21.06 10.80
N ASP A 138 16.99 22.13 10.62
CA ASP A 138 17.89 22.21 9.47
C ASP A 138 19.05 21.22 9.56
N ALA A 139 19.47 20.83 10.77
CA ALA A 139 20.46 19.77 11.00
C ALA A 139 19.88 18.39 10.63
N GLU A 140 18.69 18.04 11.13
CA GLU A 140 18.00 16.77 10.84
C GLU A 140 17.71 16.61 9.33
N LYS A 141 17.34 17.70 8.63
CA LYS A 141 17.15 17.70 7.18
C LYS A 141 18.45 17.41 6.43
N GLN A 142 19.57 18.00 6.87
CA GLN A 142 20.89 17.77 6.25
C GLN A 142 21.36 16.34 6.46
N GLU A 143 21.13 15.79 7.65
CA GLU A 143 21.43 14.40 7.98
C GLU A 143 20.63 13.44 7.09
N PHE A 144 19.32 13.67 6.96
CA PHE A 144 18.49 12.89 6.03
C PHE A 144 18.98 12.98 4.58
N GLU A 145 19.37 14.17 4.11
CA GLU A 145 19.96 14.33 2.79
C GLU A 145 21.31 13.60 2.64
N ALA A 146 22.12 13.53 3.70
CA ALA A 146 23.37 12.78 3.73
C ALA A 146 23.12 11.28 3.66
N LEU A 147 22.14 10.77 4.42
CA LEU A 147 21.69 9.37 4.41
C LEU A 147 21.16 8.91 3.05
N LEU A 148 20.52 9.82 2.30
CA LEU A 148 20.10 9.55 0.92
C LEU A 148 21.28 9.52 -0.06
N LYS A 149 22.31 10.36 0.15
CA LYS A 149 23.48 10.43 -0.73
C LYS A 149 24.45 9.28 -0.51
N ASN A 150 24.60 8.83 0.72
CA ASN A 150 25.50 7.71 1.08
C ASN A 150 24.84 6.33 0.88
N GLY A 151 23.52 6.29 0.61
CA GLY A 151 22.77 5.05 0.38
C GLY A 151 22.48 4.25 1.66
N GLU A 152 22.71 4.81 2.84
CA GLU A 152 22.48 4.13 4.12
C GLU A 152 21.00 4.06 4.48
N ALA A 153 20.18 4.95 3.92
CA ALA A 153 18.72 4.89 4.06
C ALA A 153 18.13 3.53 3.65
N GLU A 154 18.73 2.84 2.67
CA GLU A 154 18.28 1.51 2.23
C GLU A 154 18.49 0.43 3.31
N LYS A 155 19.49 0.59 4.18
CA LYS A 155 19.77 -0.36 5.27
C LYS A 155 18.74 -0.28 6.41
N LEU A 156 18.08 0.87 6.53
CA LEU A 156 17.06 1.12 7.55
C LEU A 156 15.71 0.49 7.17
N LEU A 157 15.50 0.20 5.88
CA LEU A 157 14.28 -0.41 5.39
C LEU A 157 14.19 -1.88 5.85
N PRO A 158 13.00 -2.34 6.27
CA PRO A 158 12.82 -3.72 6.68
C PRO A 158 13.09 -4.65 5.50
N LYS A 159 13.69 -5.81 5.78
CA LYS A 159 13.87 -6.87 4.78
C LYS A 159 12.51 -7.42 4.40
N TRP A 160 12.01 -7.02 3.24
CA TRP A 160 10.80 -7.58 2.67
C TRP A 160 11.07 -8.92 2.01
N ILE A 161 10.21 -9.89 2.31
CA ILE A 161 10.23 -11.21 1.69
C ILE A 161 9.07 -11.24 0.70
N PRO A 162 9.34 -11.30 -0.63
CA PRO A 162 8.27 -11.36 -1.60
C PRO A 162 7.40 -12.60 -1.41
N TRP A 163 6.09 -12.43 -1.50
CA TRP A 163 5.14 -13.51 -1.21
C TRP A 163 5.30 -14.73 -2.14
N TRP A 164 5.79 -14.53 -3.36
CA TRP A 164 6.05 -15.59 -4.36
C TRP A 164 7.32 -16.42 -4.11
N THR A 165 8.04 -16.19 -3.02
CA THR A 165 9.20 -17.00 -2.62
C THR A 165 8.80 -18.33 -1.98
N HIS A 166 7.57 -18.43 -1.45
CA HIS A 166 7.07 -19.65 -0.85
C HIS A 166 6.80 -20.68 -1.94
N ARG A 167 7.29 -21.91 -1.76
CA ARG A 167 6.96 -23.03 -2.64
C ARG A 167 6.57 -24.24 -1.82
N VAL A 168 5.60 -24.97 -2.34
CA VAL A 168 5.19 -26.26 -1.81
C VAL A 168 6.02 -27.30 -2.53
N GLU A 169 7.01 -27.87 -1.83
CA GLU A 169 7.80 -28.97 -2.36
C GLU A 169 6.91 -30.19 -2.52
N ARG A 170 6.90 -30.78 -3.73
CA ARG A 170 6.25 -32.07 -3.94
C ARG A 170 7.00 -33.14 -3.17
N LYS A 171 6.38 -33.69 -2.12
CA LYS A 171 6.89 -34.88 -1.46
C LYS A 171 6.88 -36.02 -2.49
N LEU A 172 8.06 -36.52 -2.87
CA LEU A 172 8.20 -37.57 -3.91
C LEU A 172 7.55 -38.91 -3.53
N ILE A 173 7.21 -39.08 -2.24
CA ILE A 173 6.53 -40.25 -1.69
C ILE A 173 5.46 -39.72 -0.74
N GLN A 174 4.19 -39.97 -1.07
CA GLN A 174 3.03 -39.66 -0.21
C GLN A 174 2.12 -40.90 -0.13
N PRO A 175 1.45 -41.14 1.02
CA PRO A 175 0.36 -42.12 1.10
C PRO A 175 -0.73 -41.77 0.08
N ILE A 176 -1.35 -42.78 -0.54
CA ILE A 176 -2.38 -42.62 -1.59
C ILE A 176 -3.62 -41.82 -1.11
N GLU A 177 -3.74 -41.60 0.20
CA GLU A 177 -4.91 -40.98 0.86
C GLU A 177 -4.64 -39.56 1.40
N GLU A 178 -3.43 -38.99 1.26
CA GLU A 178 -3.19 -37.59 1.64
C GLU A 178 -3.66 -36.64 0.53
N ASP A 179 -4.65 -35.79 0.83
CA ASP A 179 -5.07 -34.71 -0.05
C ASP A 179 -3.92 -33.70 -0.18
N THR A 180 -3.31 -33.62 -1.37
CA THR A 180 -2.20 -32.70 -1.69
C THR A 180 -2.53 -31.23 -1.47
N MET A 181 -3.83 -30.89 -1.33
CA MET A 181 -4.36 -29.56 -1.09
C MET A 181 -4.06 -29.03 0.33
N ASP A 182 -3.86 -29.91 1.32
CA ASP A 182 -3.60 -29.47 2.70
C ASP A 182 -2.24 -28.76 2.84
N ASP A 183 -1.25 -29.18 2.04
CA ASP A 183 0.09 -28.56 2.00
C ASP A 183 0.05 -27.11 1.44
N TYR A 184 -1.06 -26.68 0.84
CA TYR A 184 -1.25 -25.32 0.30
C TYR A 184 -1.95 -24.36 1.28
N ASN A 185 -2.47 -24.83 2.42
CA ASN A 185 -3.23 -24.00 3.37
C ASN A 185 -2.38 -22.93 4.06
N ASP A 186 -1.07 -23.16 4.22
CA ASP A 186 -0.14 -22.23 4.86
C ASP A 186 0.44 -21.17 3.92
N LEU A 187 0.05 -21.19 2.63
CA LEU A 187 0.54 -20.22 1.66
C LEU A 187 0.05 -18.81 1.96
N LYS A 188 1.00 -17.90 2.17
CA LYS A 188 0.74 -16.48 2.32
C LYS A 188 0.83 -15.80 0.95
N TYR A 189 -0.31 -15.39 0.41
CA TYR A 189 -0.39 -14.61 -0.82
C TYR A 189 -1.50 -13.56 -0.75
N PRO A 190 -1.41 -12.48 -1.55
CA PRO A 190 -2.44 -11.45 -1.58
C PRO A 190 -3.81 -12.00 -2.00
N ILE A 191 -4.87 -11.39 -1.46
CA ILE A 191 -6.25 -11.82 -1.72
C ILE A 191 -6.54 -11.76 -3.22
N LEU A 192 -7.19 -12.79 -3.74
CA LEU A 192 -7.59 -12.84 -5.15
C LEU A 192 -8.83 -11.97 -5.39
N ILE A 193 -8.85 -11.27 -6.52
CA ILE A 193 -10.06 -10.58 -6.98
C ILE A 193 -10.90 -11.58 -7.77
N ASP A 194 -12.16 -11.73 -7.35
CA ASP A 194 -13.11 -12.52 -8.12
C ASP A 194 -13.65 -11.71 -9.30
N VAL A 195 -13.68 -12.36 -10.46
CA VAL A 195 -13.99 -11.76 -11.75
C VAL A 195 -14.83 -12.78 -12.51
N PRO A 196 -15.96 -12.38 -13.11
CA PRO A 196 -16.82 -13.31 -13.83
C PRO A 196 -16.06 -13.95 -14.99
N LEU A 197 -16.39 -15.22 -15.27
CA LEU A 197 -15.87 -15.91 -16.43
C LEU A 197 -16.49 -15.32 -17.71
N PHE A 198 -15.64 -14.88 -18.63
CA PHE A 198 -16.11 -14.41 -19.93
C PHE A 198 -16.27 -15.57 -20.91
N ASN A 199 -17.50 -15.79 -21.40
CA ASN A 199 -17.81 -16.83 -22.40
C ASN A 199 -17.00 -16.67 -23.71
N GLU A 200 -16.49 -15.47 -23.98
CA GLU A 200 -15.66 -15.13 -25.16
C GLU A 200 -14.25 -15.76 -25.11
N LEU A 201 -13.84 -16.32 -23.97
CA LEU A 201 -12.52 -16.93 -23.77
C LEU A 201 -12.32 -18.26 -24.51
N GLN A 202 -13.39 -18.86 -25.06
CA GLN A 202 -13.31 -20.12 -25.84
C GLN A 202 -12.49 -20.00 -27.13
N LYS A 203 -12.15 -18.78 -27.58
CA LYS A 203 -11.32 -18.50 -28.76
C LYS A 203 -10.15 -17.56 -28.43
N ALA A 204 -9.63 -17.62 -27.21
CA ALA A 204 -8.49 -16.79 -26.82
C ALA A 204 -7.27 -17.10 -27.71
N SER A 205 -6.56 -16.04 -28.11
CA SER A 205 -5.32 -16.19 -28.89
C SER A 205 -4.24 -16.86 -28.03
N PRO A 206 -3.39 -17.74 -28.60
CA PRO A 206 -2.24 -18.29 -27.88
C PRO A 206 -1.26 -17.19 -27.41
N CYS A 207 -1.32 -15.99 -28.00
CA CYS A 207 -0.52 -14.85 -27.58
C CYS A 207 -0.91 -14.26 -26.22
N VAL A 208 -2.07 -14.62 -25.67
CA VAL A 208 -2.50 -14.10 -24.35
C VAL A 208 -1.52 -14.50 -23.26
N TYR A 209 -0.94 -15.70 -23.32
CA TYR A 209 0.09 -16.14 -22.38
C TYR A 209 1.31 -15.20 -22.37
N PHE A 210 1.86 -14.87 -23.55
CA PHE A 210 3.02 -13.98 -23.66
C PHE A 210 2.72 -12.55 -23.21
N ASN A 211 1.48 -12.10 -23.46
CA ASN A 211 1.01 -10.80 -22.97
C ASN A 211 0.92 -10.78 -21.44
N VAL A 212 0.38 -11.83 -20.82
CA VAL A 212 0.37 -11.99 -19.36
C VAL A 212 1.80 -12.04 -18.82
N THR A 213 2.73 -12.72 -19.48
CA THR A 213 4.16 -12.71 -19.12
C THR A 213 4.74 -11.29 -19.06
N ASN A 214 4.50 -10.45 -20.07
CA ASN A 214 4.95 -9.06 -20.06
C ASN A 214 4.38 -8.29 -18.85
N VAL A 215 3.10 -8.49 -18.53
CA VAL A 215 2.44 -7.87 -17.38
C VAL A 215 3.02 -8.35 -16.05
N ILE A 216 3.28 -9.65 -15.91
CA ILE A 216 3.83 -10.23 -14.68
C ILE A 216 5.27 -9.76 -14.44
N TYR A 217 6.10 -9.68 -15.47
CA TYR A 217 7.46 -9.16 -15.33
C TYR A 217 7.46 -7.67 -14.97
N ALA A 218 6.55 -6.87 -15.56
CA ALA A 218 6.38 -5.48 -15.15
C ALA A 218 5.92 -5.37 -13.68
N TYR A 219 4.96 -6.20 -13.23
CA TYR A 219 4.57 -6.23 -11.81
C TYR A 219 5.73 -6.62 -10.90
N ALA A 220 6.49 -7.66 -11.25
CA ALA A 220 7.62 -8.12 -10.46
C ALA A 220 8.65 -7.01 -10.24
N TYR A 221 8.94 -6.22 -11.28
CA TYR A 221 9.82 -5.07 -11.17
C TYR A 221 9.29 -4.02 -10.19
N ILE A 222 8.01 -3.66 -10.30
CA ILE A 222 7.38 -2.66 -9.42
C ILE A 222 7.40 -3.14 -7.97
N ALA A 223 7.03 -4.40 -7.75
CA ALA A 223 6.98 -4.95 -6.42
C ALA A 223 8.38 -5.01 -5.77
N LEU A 224 9.44 -5.28 -6.55
CA LEU A 224 10.83 -5.19 -6.06
C LEU A 224 11.27 -3.74 -5.83
N TYR A 225 10.98 -2.83 -6.75
CA TYR A 225 11.39 -1.43 -6.69
C TYR A 225 10.78 -0.70 -5.50
N TYR A 226 9.52 -0.99 -5.17
CA TYR A 226 8.83 -0.44 -4.00
C TYR A 226 8.92 -1.34 -2.76
N ILE A 227 9.69 -2.43 -2.80
CA ILE A 227 9.89 -3.33 -1.66
C ILE A 227 8.54 -3.82 -1.08
N GLY A 228 7.59 -4.12 -1.98
CA GLY A 228 6.23 -4.54 -1.64
C GLY A 228 5.24 -3.42 -1.28
N ASP A 229 5.70 -2.18 -1.11
CA ASP A 229 4.88 -1.06 -0.62
C ASP A 229 4.36 -0.13 -1.73
N TYR A 230 4.04 -0.70 -2.89
CA TYR A 230 3.58 0.06 -4.06
C TYR A 230 2.16 0.64 -3.91
N LEU A 231 1.38 0.21 -2.91
CA LEU A 231 0.02 0.71 -2.69
C LEU A 231 -0.04 2.05 -1.95
N ASN A 232 0.98 2.39 -1.16
CA ASN A 232 1.09 3.68 -0.48
C ASN A 232 1.50 4.81 -1.43
N CYS A 233 2.11 4.47 -2.58
CA CYS A 233 2.47 5.41 -3.64
C CYS A 233 1.78 5.01 -4.96
N ALA A 234 0.47 4.78 -4.94
CA ALA A 234 -0.20 4.07 -6.04
C ALA A 234 -0.16 4.81 -7.38
N GLU A 235 -0.33 6.14 -7.40
CA GLU A 235 -0.22 6.94 -8.63
C GLU A 235 1.17 6.79 -9.28
N ASP A 236 2.24 6.92 -8.49
CA ASP A 236 3.61 6.81 -8.99
C ASP A 236 3.94 5.39 -9.42
N ALA A 237 3.63 4.40 -8.59
CA ALA A 237 3.84 2.99 -8.92
C ALA A 237 3.05 2.57 -10.18
N ALA A 238 1.83 3.08 -10.37
CA ALA A 238 1.06 2.88 -11.59
C ALA A 238 1.73 3.52 -12.82
N ASN A 239 2.31 4.72 -12.68
CA ASN A 239 3.06 5.34 -13.77
C ASN A 239 4.28 4.50 -14.14
N VAL A 240 5.12 4.11 -13.18
CA VAL A 240 6.29 3.26 -13.45
C VAL A 240 5.87 1.95 -14.12
N PHE A 241 4.80 1.31 -13.63
CA PHE A 241 4.25 0.10 -14.22
C PHE A 241 3.90 0.29 -15.70
N LEU A 242 3.25 1.39 -16.05
CA LEU A 242 2.90 1.68 -17.44
C LEU A 242 4.11 2.04 -18.30
N ILE A 243 5.13 2.72 -17.76
CA ILE A 243 6.38 3.01 -18.47
C ILE A 243 6.97 1.69 -18.98
N ILE A 244 7.04 0.68 -18.12
CA ILE A 244 7.74 -0.57 -18.41
C ILE A 244 6.85 -1.64 -19.06
N CYS A 245 5.52 -1.60 -18.86
CA CYS A 245 4.58 -2.57 -19.41
C CYS A 245 4.02 -2.16 -20.77
N ALA A 246 4.72 -2.53 -21.84
CA ALA A 246 4.29 -2.26 -23.21
C ALA A 246 2.94 -2.89 -23.58
N ASN A 247 2.60 -4.06 -23.01
CA ASN A 247 1.30 -4.68 -23.28
C ASN A 247 0.14 -3.81 -22.78
N ILE A 248 0.18 -3.32 -21.54
CA ILE A 248 -0.91 -2.50 -21.00
C ILE A 248 -0.90 -1.11 -21.63
N ARG A 249 0.28 -0.48 -21.78
CA ARG A 249 0.42 0.88 -22.31
C ARG A 249 0.05 0.98 -23.79
N ASN A 250 0.63 0.13 -24.62
CA ASN A 250 0.58 0.25 -26.09
C ASN A 250 -0.32 -0.79 -26.77
N ASN A 251 -0.93 -1.71 -26.01
CA ASN A 251 -1.60 -2.89 -26.55
C ASN A 251 -0.71 -3.76 -27.44
N GLU A 252 0.60 -3.75 -27.16
CA GLU A 252 1.56 -4.59 -27.87
C GLU A 252 1.26 -6.08 -27.62
N VAL A 253 1.30 -6.87 -28.69
CA VAL A 253 1.03 -8.31 -28.65
C VAL A 253 2.32 -9.07 -28.88
N PHE A 254 2.71 -9.87 -27.90
CA PHE A 254 3.92 -10.68 -27.95
C PHE A 254 3.64 -12.06 -28.55
N LYS A 255 4.68 -12.63 -29.18
CA LYS A 255 4.61 -13.93 -29.88
C LYS A 255 5.39 -15.04 -29.19
N ASP A 256 6.20 -14.68 -28.20
CA ASP A 256 7.05 -15.57 -27.43
C ASP A 256 7.39 -14.95 -26.07
N VAL A 257 7.89 -15.78 -25.16
CA VAL A 257 8.21 -15.40 -23.78
C VAL A 257 9.41 -14.46 -23.73
N ASP A 258 10.45 -14.72 -24.52
CA ASP A 258 11.69 -13.95 -24.48
C ASP A 258 11.45 -12.50 -24.91
N SER A 259 10.70 -12.28 -26.00
CA SER A 259 10.32 -10.94 -26.47
C SER A 259 9.49 -10.18 -25.44
N ALA A 260 8.59 -10.87 -24.72
CA ALA A 260 7.78 -10.27 -23.67
C ALA A 260 8.64 -9.80 -22.47
N ILE A 261 9.65 -10.58 -22.10
CA ILE A 261 10.58 -10.27 -21.00
C ILE A 261 11.55 -9.16 -21.40
N GLU A 262 12.19 -9.29 -22.56
CA GLU A 262 13.17 -8.31 -23.05
C GLU A 262 12.53 -6.96 -23.34
N SER A 263 11.23 -6.91 -23.69
CA SER A 263 10.48 -5.65 -23.75
C SER A 263 10.47 -4.91 -22.41
N VAL A 264 10.18 -5.59 -21.29
CA VAL A 264 10.18 -4.97 -19.95
C VAL A 264 11.59 -4.52 -19.59
N ILE A 265 12.59 -5.37 -19.80
CA ILE A 265 13.99 -5.06 -19.46
C ILE A 265 14.53 -3.90 -20.30
N GLY A 266 14.20 -3.87 -21.59
CA GLY A 266 14.53 -2.77 -22.49
C GLY A 266 13.89 -1.47 -22.06
N ASN A 267 12.61 -1.49 -21.66
CA ASN A 267 11.93 -0.31 -21.15
C ASN A 267 12.51 0.17 -19.81
N VAL A 268 12.88 -0.73 -18.89
CA VAL A 268 13.58 -0.36 -17.65
C VAL A 268 14.90 0.35 -17.95
N LYS A 269 15.72 -0.21 -18.85
CA LYS A 269 17.00 0.38 -19.28
C LYS A 269 16.84 1.71 -20.03
N SER A 270 15.66 1.98 -20.59
CA SER A 270 15.39 3.26 -21.26
C SER A 270 15.11 4.40 -20.29
N VAL A 271 14.95 4.09 -19.00
CA VAL A 271 14.60 5.06 -17.95
C VAL A 271 15.80 5.27 -17.04
N ASP A 272 16.48 6.41 -17.21
CA ASP A 272 17.77 6.70 -16.56
C ASP A 272 17.75 6.66 -15.03
N TRP A 273 16.59 6.90 -14.42
CA TRP A 273 16.44 6.96 -12.96
C TRP A 273 16.00 5.64 -12.34
N LEU A 274 15.70 4.62 -13.13
CA LEU A 274 15.35 3.29 -12.64
C LEU A 274 16.61 2.46 -12.37
N PRO A 275 16.64 1.67 -11.28
CA PRO A 275 17.73 0.73 -11.03
C PRO A 275 17.89 -0.25 -12.20
N GLN A 276 19.08 -0.26 -12.80
CA GLN A 276 19.44 -1.03 -13.99
C GLN A 276 20.71 -1.88 -13.83
N ASN A 277 21.20 -1.98 -12.60
CA ASN A 277 22.30 -2.84 -12.18
C ASN A 277 21.97 -4.33 -12.47
N GLU A 278 23.01 -5.11 -12.78
CA GLU A 278 22.84 -6.52 -13.19
C GLU A 278 22.11 -7.34 -12.13
N GLU A 279 22.36 -7.08 -10.85
CA GLU A 279 21.67 -7.70 -9.72
C GLU A 279 20.17 -7.42 -9.73
N CYS A 280 19.75 -6.17 -9.96
CA CYS A 280 18.33 -5.81 -10.06
C CYS A 280 17.65 -6.51 -11.23
N LEU A 281 18.31 -6.59 -12.39
CA LEU A 281 17.78 -7.27 -13.57
C LEU A 281 17.74 -8.80 -13.40
N ALA A 282 18.69 -9.38 -12.66
CA ALA A 282 18.67 -10.79 -12.29
C ALA A 282 17.51 -11.09 -11.33
N ALA A 283 17.35 -10.27 -10.28
CA ALA A 283 16.24 -10.38 -9.33
C ALA A 283 14.88 -10.23 -10.02
N LEU A 284 14.75 -9.31 -10.98
CA LEU A 284 13.56 -9.20 -11.84
C LEU A 284 13.26 -10.50 -12.58
N ARG A 285 14.27 -11.09 -13.24
CA ARG A 285 14.09 -12.32 -14.02
C ARG A 285 13.67 -13.48 -13.13
N GLU A 286 14.29 -13.62 -11.97
CA GLU A 286 13.96 -14.64 -10.98
C GLU A 286 12.56 -14.46 -10.40
N ALA A 287 12.18 -13.22 -10.04
CA ALA A 287 10.86 -12.91 -9.52
C ALA A 287 9.76 -13.19 -10.55
N GLY A 288 9.93 -12.72 -11.79
CA GLY A 288 8.98 -12.98 -12.88
C GLY A 288 8.82 -14.48 -13.14
N ALA A 289 9.92 -15.23 -13.22
CA ALA A 289 9.88 -16.69 -13.37
C ALA A 289 9.19 -17.36 -12.17
N SER A 290 9.43 -16.88 -10.97
CA SER A 290 8.86 -17.45 -9.75
C SER A 290 7.35 -17.30 -9.67
N ILE A 291 6.84 -16.13 -10.05
CA ILE A 291 5.40 -15.86 -10.14
C ILE A 291 4.75 -16.73 -11.23
N LEU A 292 5.38 -16.88 -12.40
CA LEU A 292 4.85 -17.70 -13.49
C LEU A 292 4.81 -19.20 -13.17
N GLN A 293 5.77 -19.70 -12.39
CA GLN A 293 5.81 -21.10 -11.96
C GLN A 293 4.75 -21.44 -10.90
N GLY A 294 4.31 -20.45 -10.14
CA GLY A 294 3.39 -20.64 -9.02
C GLY A 294 4.04 -21.34 -7.80
N PRO A 295 3.27 -21.57 -6.72
CA PRO A 295 3.76 -22.23 -5.51
C PRO A 295 4.10 -23.71 -5.73
N GLY A 296 3.49 -24.35 -6.71
CA GLY A 296 3.74 -25.75 -7.04
C GLY A 296 3.00 -26.16 -8.31
N ALA A 297 3.32 -27.34 -8.85
CA ALA A 297 2.84 -27.76 -10.16
C ALA A 297 1.32 -28.02 -10.24
N GLU A 298 0.62 -28.11 -9.10
CA GLU A 298 -0.85 -28.22 -9.05
C GLU A 298 -1.56 -26.87 -9.07
N MET A 299 -0.88 -25.81 -8.60
CA MET A 299 -1.43 -24.46 -8.44
C MET A 299 -0.63 -23.41 -9.23
N LYS A 300 -0.14 -23.76 -10.43
CA LYS A 300 0.76 -22.90 -11.25
C LYS A 300 0.20 -21.49 -11.47
N THR A 301 -1.12 -21.37 -11.61
CA THR A 301 -1.77 -20.08 -11.90
C THR A 301 -2.03 -19.21 -10.68
N LEU A 302 -1.87 -19.73 -9.45
CA LEU A 302 -2.24 -19.01 -8.23
C LEU A 302 -1.47 -17.69 -8.07
N TYR A 303 -0.16 -17.72 -8.30
CA TYR A 303 0.69 -16.53 -8.19
C TYR A 303 0.46 -15.55 -9.32
N ILE A 304 0.18 -16.04 -10.53
CA ILE A 304 -0.23 -15.18 -11.65
C ILE A 304 -1.54 -14.45 -11.29
N SER A 305 -2.55 -15.16 -10.78
CA SER A 305 -3.81 -14.56 -10.34
C SER A 305 -3.61 -13.57 -9.20
N SER A 306 -2.70 -13.85 -8.26
CA SER A 306 -2.37 -12.96 -7.15
C SER A 306 -1.72 -11.67 -7.62
N ALA A 307 -0.70 -11.76 -8.49
CA ALA A 307 -0.03 -10.61 -9.08
C ALA A 307 -0.98 -9.73 -9.92
N LEU A 308 -1.84 -10.34 -10.74
CA LEU A 308 -2.84 -9.60 -11.51
C LEU A 308 -3.90 -8.93 -10.61
N SER A 309 -4.25 -9.57 -9.49
CA SER A 309 -5.15 -8.99 -8.48
C SER A 309 -4.51 -7.79 -7.79
N GLU A 310 -3.23 -7.87 -7.45
CA GLU A 310 -2.47 -6.76 -6.87
C GLU A 310 -2.33 -5.58 -7.84
N LEU A 311 -2.06 -5.83 -9.12
CA LEU A 311 -2.06 -4.78 -10.14
C LEU A 311 -3.43 -4.10 -10.28
N HIS A 312 -4.52 -4.87 -10.19
CA HIS A 312 -5.87 -4.32 -10.24
C HIS A 312 -6.15 -3.44 -9.00
N ARG A 313 -5.71 -3.85 -7.81
CA ARG A 313 -5.76 -3.01 -6.60
C ARG A 313 -4.95 -1.73 -6.77
N LEU A 314 -3.71 -1.84 -7.23
CA LEU A 314 -2.82 -0.71 -7.50
C LEU A 314 -3.49 0.33 -8.41
N LEU A 315 -3.98 -0.10 -9.58
CA LEU A 315 -4.66 0.79 -10.52
C LEU A 315 -5.97 1.35 -9.96
N THR A 316 -6.68 0.59 -9.13
CA THR A 316 -7.90 1.06 -8.46
C THR A 316 -7.59 2.14 -7.41
N THR A 317 -6.52 1.97 -6.63
CA THR A 317 -6.05 2.96 -5.65
C THR A 317 -5.54 4.22 -6.35
N ALA A 318 -4.69 4.08 -7.37
CA ALA A 318 -4.22 5.20 -8.18
C ALA A 318 -5.37 6.01 -8.80
N LYS A 319 -6.43 5.34 -9.27
CA LYS A 319 -7.64 6.02 -9.78
C LYS A 319 -8.35 6.86 -8.72
N LYS A 320 -8.35 6.41 -7.45
CA LYS A 320 -8.93 7.15 -6.32
C LYS A 320 -8.08 8.37 -5.98
N GLU A 321 -6.77 8.20 -5.88
CA GLU A 321 -5.79 9.28 -5.61
C GLU A 321 -5.91 10.41 -6.64
N ILE A 322 -5.93 10.10 -7.94
CA ILE A 322 -6.13 11.07 -9.03
C ILE A 322 -7.47 11.82 -8.90
N SER A 323 -8.47 11.25 -8.22
CA SER A 323 -9.72 11.94 -7.93
C SER A 323 -9.61 12.94 -6.79
N MET A 324 -8.72 12.69 -5.83
CA MET A 324 -8.53 13.47 -4.62
C MET A 324 -7.49 14.61 -4.79
N HIS A 325 -6.48 14.45 -5.65
CA HIS A 325 -5.43 15.45 -5.92
C HIS A 325 -5.90 16.79 -6.53
N LYS A 326 -7.21 17.03 -6.68
CA LYS A 326 -7.74 18.30 -7.21
C LYS A 326 -7.82 19.46 -6.20
N SER A 327 -7.47 19.28 -4.91
CA SER A 327 -7.72 20.33 -3.90
C SER A 327 -6.62 20.68 -2.89
N ALA A 328 -5.40 20.13 -2.96
CA ALA A 328 -4.37 20.46 -1.95
C ALA A 328 -3.35 21.49 -2.47
N LYS A 329 -3.53 22.76 -2.11
CA LYS A 329 -2.46 23.78 -2.14
C LYS A 329 -1.74 23.76 -0.79
N SER A 330 -0.88 22.76 -0.58
CA SER A 330 0.05 22.69 0.56
C SER A 330 1.39 23.31 0.19
N ASN A 331 2.21 23.65 1.19
CA ASN A 331 3.59 24.11 1.03
C ASN A 331 4.40 23.01 0.33
N GLN A 332 4.76 23.16 -0.95
CA GLN A 332 5.41 22.11 -1.76
C GLN A 332 6.93 22.03 -1.55
N GLU A 333 7.47 22.40 -0.39
CA GLU A 333 8.91 22.50 -0.21
C GLU A 333 9.62 21.15 -0.32
N PHE A 334 9.08 20.12 0.33
CA PHE A 334 9.59 18.76 0.22
C PHE A 334 9.46 18.26 -1.23
N THR A 335 8.29 18.44 -1.85
CA THR A 335 8.04 18.00 -3.23
C THR A 335 8.90 18.75 -4.27
N LYS A 336 9.34 19.97 -3.99
CA LYS A 336 10.29 20.71 -4.84
C LYS A 336 11.72 20.18 -4.71
N ARG A 337 12.14 19.82 -3.50
CA ARG A 337 13.46 19.22 -3.21
C ARG A 337 13.55 17.78 -3.73
N PHE A 338 12.47 17.02 -3.58
CA PHE A 338 12.31 15.63 -4.00
C PHE A 338 11.16 15.53 -5.01
N PRO A 339 11.36 15.98 -6.26
CA PRO A 339 10.33 15.90 -7.27
C PRO A 339 10.00 14.44 -7.55
N HIS A 340 8.69 14.13 -7.61
CA HIS A 340 8.24 12.85 -8.10
C HIS A 340 8.77 12.68 -9.53
N ARG A 341 9.58 11.63 -9.74
CA ARG A 341 10.21 11.35 -11.04
C ARG A 341 9.15 10.80 -11.99
N ARG A 342 8.33 11.71 -12.53
CA ARG A 342 7.35 11.38 -13.56
C ARG A 342 8.00 11.52 -14.92
N ASP A 343 7.85 10.50 -15.74
CA ASP A 343 8.02 10.67 -17.18
C ASP A 343 6.89 11.59 -17.69
N SER A 344 7.24 12.69 -18.35
CA SER A 344 6.28 13.70 -18.85
C SER A 344 5.31 13.14 -19.88
N ASP A 345 5.62 11.99 -20.47
CA ASP A 345 4.86 11.41 -21.57
C ASP A 345 3.69 10.52 -21.12
N ILE A 346 3.57 10.19 -19.82
CA ILE A 346 2.47 9.38 -19.30
C ILE A 346 1.41 10.24 -18.63
N ASN A 347 0.33 10.50 -19.37
CA ASN A 347 -0.87 11.12 -18.81
C ASN A 347 -1.83 10.03 -18.29
N LEU A 348 -1.71 9.72 -17.00
CA LEU A 348 -2.54 8.74 -16.31
C LEU A 348 -3.98 9.26 -16.13
N SER A 349 -4.80 9.17 -17.19
CA SER A 349 -6.19 9.61 -17.11
C SER A 349 -7.09 8.54 -16.47
N ARG A 350 -8.14 8.96 -15.72
CA ARG A 350 -9.14 8.03 -15.17
C ARG A 350 -9.79 7.13 -16.21
N LYS A 351 -9.96 7.64 -17.45
CA LYS A 351 -10.53 6.87 -18.56
C LYS A 351 -9.59 5.75 -18.99
N SER A 352 -8.30 6.07 -19.11
CA SER A 352 -7.26 5.09 -19.45
C SER A 352 -7.17 3.99 -18.39
N ILE A 353 -7.19 4.36 -17.09
CA ILE A 353 -7.14 3.37 -16.00
C ILE A 353 -8.32 2.39 -16.06
N ILE A 354 -9.54 2.85 -16.38
CA ILE A 354 -10.70 1.96 -16.51
C ILE A 354 -10.48 0.92 -17.62
N LEU A 355 -9.87 1.31 -18.74
CA LEU A 355 -9.55 0.38 -19.82
C LEU A 355 -8.49 -0.64 -19.39
N TYR A 356 -7.47 -0.21 -18.66
CA TYR A 356 -6.44 -1.10 -18.12
C TYR A 356 -7.02 -2.09 -17.09
N LEU A 357 -7.90 -1.64 -16.19
CA LEU A 357 -8.60 -2.51 -15.25
C LEU A 357 -9.42 -3.57 -15.98
N LYS A 358 -10.15 -3.20 -17.04
CA LYS A 358 -10.90 -4.17 -17.86
C LYS A 358 -10.00 -5.19 -18.54
N LYS A 359 -8.82 -4.77 -18.98
CA LYS A 359 -7.81 -5.67 -19.56
C LYS A 359 -7.23 -6.64 -18.53
N LEU A 360 -6.97 -6.18 -17.30
CA LEU A 360 -6.56 -7.05 -16.19
C LEU A 360 -7.66 -8.02 -15.78
N GLU A 361 -8.93 -7.58 -15.74
CA GLU A 361 -10.09 -8.43 -15.49
C GLU A 361 -10.20 -9.55 -16.55
N TYR A 362 -9.96 -9.21 -17.82
CA TYR A 362 -9.87 -10.20 -18.90
C TYR A 362 -8.75 -11.20 -18.66
N TYR A 363 -7.54 -10.75 -18.28
CA TYR A 363 -6.43 -11.66 -17.97
C TYR A 363 -6.70 -12.54 -16.75
N LEU A 364 -7.28 -12.00 -15.68
CA LEU A 364 -7.69 -12.78 -14.51
C LEU A 364 -8.70 -13.87 -14.89
N SER A 365 -9.70 -13.54 -15.69
CA SER A 365 -10.66 -14.53 -16.17
C SER A 365 -10.03 -15.54 -17.12
N TRP A 366 -9.08 -15.13 -17.97
CA TRP A 366 -8.35 -16.05 -18.85
C TRP A 366 -7.51 -17.04 -18.05
N VAL A 367 -6.77 -16.58 -17.03
CA VAL A 367 -5.96 -17.42 -16.13
C VAL A 367 -6.83 -18.43 -15.37
N LYS A 368 -8.01 -18.03 -14.91
CA LYS A 368 -8.97 -18.96 -14.27
C LYS A 368 -9.43 -20.08 -15.22
N ASN A 369 -9.61 -19.77 -16.50
CA ASN A 369 -10.10 -20.74 -17.49
C ASN A 369 -8.98 -21.62 -18.08
N TYR A 370 -7.78 -21.08 -18.29
CA TYR A 370 -6.63 -21.80 -18.85
C TYR A 370 -5.74 -22.48 -17.80
N GLY A 371 -5.93 -22.18 -16.51
CA GLY A 371 -5.20 -22.86 -15.43
C GLY A 371 -5.40 -24.37 -15.38
N THR A 372 -6.49 -24.88 -15.96
CA THR A 372 -6.76 -26.32 -16.11
C THR A 372 -6.02 -26.96 -17.30
N GLU A 373 -5.52 -26.18 -18.27
CA GLU A 373 -4.87 -26.67 -19.50
C GLU A 373 -3.34 -26.47 -19.50
N LEU A 374 -2.77 -25.69 -18.58
CA LEU A 374 -1.32 -25.45 -18.44
C LEU A 374 -0.57 -26.57 -17.67
N VAL A 375 -1.18 -27.75 -17.53
CA VAL A 375 -0.63 -28.91 -16.81
C VAL A 375 0.49 -29.58 -17.58
#